data_AF-A0A9E5GRN7-F1
#
_entry.id   AF-A0A9E5GRN7-F1
#
_cell.length_a   1.000
_cell.length_b   1.000
_cell.length_c   1.000
_cell.angle_alpha   90.00
_cell.angle_beta   90.00
_cell.angle_gamma   90.00
#
_symmetry.space_group_name_H-M   'P 1'
#
loop_
_entity.id
_entity.type
_entity.pdbx_description
1 polymer ?
#
loop_
_entity_poly.entity_id
_entity_poly.type
_entity_poly.pdbx_seq_one_letter_code
_entity_poly.pdbx_strand_id
1 'polypeptide(L)' 'MTEIDDYLRLLFAKLGDSYCYNCGREIKPQTIQQIMNFIKEEYMSQKIYLLQESGHFDEKEDLTEFVKKNRNKVEKGK' A
#
# COMPACT_ATOMS: atom_id res chain seq x y z
N MET A 1 -30.22 -2.56 -2.77
CA MET A 1 -29.07 -3.46 -3.03
C MET A 1 -29.57 -4.87 -2.83
N THR A 2 -29.36 -5.76 -3.79
CA THR A 2 -29.97 -7.11 -3.77
C THR A 2 -28.96 -8.15 -3.31
N GLU A 3 -29.40 -9.27 -2.76
CA GLU A 3 -28.51 -10.38 -2.36
C GLU A 3 -27.66 -10.89 -3.54
N ILE A 4 -28.17 -10.76 -4.78
CA ILE A 4 -27.46 -11.10 -6.02
C ILE A 4 -26.15 -10.31 -6.14
N ASP A 5 -26.15 -9.02 -5.78
CA ASP A 5 -24.95 -8.18 -5.85
C ASP A 5 -23.85 -8.70 -4.91
N ASP A 6 -24.23 -9.20 -3.74
CA ASP A 6 -23.30 -9.73 -2.75
C ASP A 6 -22.73 -11.09 -3.21
N TYR A 7 -23.56 -11.95 -3.81
CA TYR A 7 -23.06 -13.19 -4.43
C TYR A 7 -22.10 -12.91 -5.60
N LEU A 8 -22.40 -11.94 -6.44
CA LEU A 8 -21.51 -11.53 -7.53
C LEU A 8 -20.17 -11.00 -7.01
N ARG A 9 -20.19 -10.17 -5.95
CA ARG A 9 -18.96 -9.71 -5.30
C ARG A 9 -18.09 -10.86 -4.81
N LEU A 10 -18.68 -11.84 -4.14
CA LEU A 10 -17.95 -13.02 -3.66
C LEU A 10 -17.40 -13.87 -4.80
N LEU A 11 -18.15 -14.03 -5.89
CA LEU A 11 -17.72 -14.76 -7.07
C LEU A 11 -16.48 -14.13 -7.70
N PHE A 12 -16.52 -12.83 -7.98
CA PHE A 12 -15.40 -12.11 -8.60
C PHE A 12 -14.20 -11.97 -7.66
N ALA A 13 -14.41 -11.83 -6.35
CA ALA A 13 -13.31 -11.81 -5.39
C ALA A 13 -12.55 -13.15 -5.32
N LYS A 14 -13.24 -14.27 -5.58
CA LYS A 14 -12.64 -15.62 -5.50
C LYS A 14 -12.07 -16.13 -6.83
N LEU A 15 -12.74 -15.83 -7.94
CA LEU A 15 -12.42 -16.41 -9.26
C LEU A 15 -12.03 -15.36 -10.31
N GLY A 16 -12.14 -14.08 -9.99
CA GLY A 16 -11.85 -13.00 -10.93
C GLY A 16 -10.35 -12.70 -11.01
N ASP A 17 -9.81 -12.72 -12.22
CA ASP A 17 -8.48 -12.20 -12.49
C ASP A 17 -8.52 -10.66 -12.51
N SER A 18 -7.55 -10.03 -11.83
CA SER A 18 -7.46 -8.58 -11.72
C SER A 18 -6.61 -8.00 -12.84
N TYR A 19 -7.12 -6.97 -13.52
CA TYR A 19 -6.40 -6.28 -14.61
C TYR A 19 -6.36 -4.77 -14.36
N CYS A 20 -5.29 -4.12 -14.83
CA CYS A 20 -5.16 -2.67 -14.78
C CYS A 20 -6.12 -1.99 -15.77
N TYR A 21 -6.98 -1.09 -15.29
CA TYR A 21 -7.93 -0.37 -16.12
C TYR A 21 -7.29 0.53 -17.19
N ASN A 22 -6.04 0.98 -16.98
CA ASN A 22 -5.35 1.89 -17.89
C ASN A 22 -4.57 1.16 -18.99
N CYS A 23 -3.98 -0.02 -18.69
CA CYS A 23 -3.08 -0.71 -19.62
C CYS A 23 -3.46 -2.16 -19.93
N GLY A 24 -4.49 -2.72 -19.30
CA GLY A 24 -4.94 -4.10 -19.54
C GLY A 24 -3.99 -5.19 -19.05
N ARG A 25 -2.91 -4.84 -18.34
CA ARG A 25 -1.98 -5.83 -17.77
C ARG A 25 -2.58 -6.52 -16.54
N GLU A 26 -2.34 -7.82 -16.45
CA GLU A 26 -2.70 -8.66 -15.30
C GLU A 26 -1.97 -8.18 -14.04
N ILE A 27 -2.72 -7.98 -12.94
CA ILE A 27 -2.18 -7.56 -11.65
C ILE A 27 -1.75 -8.82 -10.89
N LYS A 28 -0.45 -8.91 -10.58
CA LYS A 28 0.12 -10.02 -9.81
C LYS A 28 0.66 -9.53 -8.47
N PRO A 29 0.70 -10.41 -7.45
CA PRO A 29 1.38 -10.12 -6.20
C PRO A 29 2.84 -9.70 -6.47
N GLN A 30 3.26 -8.59 -5.87
CA GLN A 30 4.62 -8.09 -5.97
C GLN A 30 5.37 -8.34 -4.66
N THR A 31 6.65 -8.68 -4.77
CA THR A 31 7.52 -8.80 -3.60
C THR A 31 7.95 -7.42 -3.11
N ILE A 32 8.33 -7.34 -1.83
CA ILE A 32 8.88 -6.11 -1.25
C ILE A 32 10.05 -5.59 -2.09
N GLN A 33 10.93 -6.49 -2.56
CA GLN A 33 12.08 -6.11 -3.38
C GLN A 33 11.65 -5.49 -4.72
N GLN A 34 10.62 -6.04 -5.37
CA GLN A 34 10.10 -5.48 -6.62
C GLN A 34 9.52 -4.09 -6.43
N ILE A 35 8.77 -3.87 -5.33
CA ILE A 35 8.23 -2.55 -4.98
C ILE A 35 9.36 -1.57 -4.70
N MET A 36 10.37 -1.97 -3.93
CA MET A 36 11.53 -1.14 -3.62
C MET A 36 12.33 -0.76 -4.87
N ASN A 37 12.50 -1.70 -5.81
CA ASN A 37 13.18 -1.42 -7.07
C ASN A 37 12.38 -0.43 -7.92
N PHE A 38 11.07 -0.64 -8.07
CA PHE A 38 10.17 0.28 -8.77
C PHE A 38 10.25 1.71 -8.20
N ILE A 39 10.21 1.85 -6.87
CA ILE A 39 10.31 3.15 -6.22
C ILE A 39 11.67 3.81 -6.49
N LYS A 40 12.77 3.05 -6.41
CA LYS A 40 14.12 3.57 -6.67
C LYS A 40 14.31 4.04 -8.12
N GLU A 41 13.77 3.28 -9.08
CA GLU A 41 13.91 3.58 -10.50
C GLU A 41 13.06 4.80 -10.91
N GLU A 42 11.79 4.83 -10.49
CA GLU A 42 10.86 5.89 -10.90
C GLU A 42 11.06 7.22 -10.16
N TYR A 43 11.58 7.20 -8.92
CA TYR A 43 11.62 8.37 -8.04
C TYR A 43 13.02 8.69 -7.50
N MET A 44 14.07 8.28 -8.22
CA MET A 44 15.48 8.32 -7.80
C MET A 44 15.99 9.69 -7.28
N SER A 45 15.42 10.80 -7.77
CA SER A 45 15.80 12.17 -7.41
C SER A 45 14.76 12.93 -6.59
N GLN A 46 13.73 12.24 -6.09
CA GLN A 46 12.61 12.85 -5.35
C GLN A 46 12.65 12.46 -3.88
N LYS A 47 12.16 13.36 -3.00
CA LYS A 47 11.93 13.02 -1.60
C LYS A 47 10.62 12.24 -1.51
N ILE A 48 10.71 10.98 -1.10
CA ILE A 48 9.56 10.09 -0.95
C ILE A 48 9.28 9.91 0.53
N TYR A 49 8.03 10.05 0.92
CA TYR A 49 7.57 9.73 2.27
C TYR A 49 6.84 8.40 2.20
N LEU A 50 7.35 7.39 2.92
CA LEU A 50 6.65 6.12 3.07
C LEU A 50 5.67 6.27 4.24
N LEU A 51 4.39 6.12 3.94
CA LEU A 51 3.35 6.01 4.95
C LEU A 51 2.96 4.55 5.06
N GLN A 52 2.97 4.05 6.28
CA GLN A 52 2.39 2.77 6.64
C GLN A 52 1.19 3.07 7.53
N GLU A 53 0.11 2.31 7.39
CA GLU A 53 -0.93 2.30 8.42
C GLU A 53 -0.28 1.90 9.74
N SER A 54 -0.15 2.86 10.64
CA SER A 54 0.69 2.74 11.83
C SER A 54 0.04 1.91 12.94
N GLY A 55 -1.06 1.21 12.64
CA GLY A 55 -1.89 0.47 13.58
C GLY A 55 -3.17 1.22 13.95
N HIS A 56 -4.02 0.59 14.77
CA HIS A 56 -5.11 1.26 15.45
C HIS A 56 -4.54 1.99 16.68
N PHE A 57 -4.85 3.29 16.78
CA PHE A 57 -4.48 4.11 17.94
C PHE A 57 -5.78 4.49 18.63
N ASP A 58 -6.02 3.92 19.81
CA ASP A 58 -7.22 4.21 20.59
C ASP A 58 -7.12 5.61 21.24
N GLU A 59 -5.91 6.05 21.59
CA GLU A 59 -5.67 7.34 22.24
C GLU A 59 -4.75 8.27 21.43
N LYS A 60 -4.99 9.59 21.55
CA LYS A 60 -4.17 10.62 20.86
C LYS A 60 -2.73 10.64 21.36
N GLU A 61 -2.49 10.19 22.58
CA GLU A 61 -1.17 10.16 23.21
C GLU A 61 -0.27 9.11 22.54
N ASP A 62 -0.81 7.93 22.26
CA ASP A 62 -0.12 6.85 21.53
C ASP A 62 0.29 7.25 20.12
N LEU A 63 -0.60 7.95 19.40
CA LEU A 63 -0.29 8.49 18.07
C LEU A 63 0.82 9.54 18.17
N THR A 64 0.77 10.40 19.18
CA THR A 64 1.77 11.46 19.36
C THR A 64 3.14 10.89 19.75
N GLU A 65 3.16 9.84 20.58
CA GLU A 65 4.38 9.11 20.92
C GLU A 65 4.94 8.36 19.72
N PHE A 66 4.09 7.66 18.95
CA PHE A 66 4.47 7.00 17.71
C PHE A 66 5.08 7.99 16.71
N VAL A 67 4.46 9.15 16.51
CA VAL A 67 4.95 10.19 15.60
C VAL A 67 6.29 10.76 16.09
N LYS A 68 6.45 11.01 17.39
CA LYS A 68 7.72 11.49 17.97
C LYS A 68 8.84 10.45 17.83
N LYS A 69 8.53 9.18 18.04
CA LYS A 69 9.47 8.04 17.98
C LYS A 69 9.92 7.73 16.55
N ASN A 70 9.02 7.85 15.59
CA ASN A 70 9.28 7.52 14.19
C ASN A 70 9.60 8.74 13.31
N ARG A 71 9.62 9.96 13.89
CA ARG A 71 10.01 11.19 13.18
C ARG A 71 11.42 11.15 12.59
N ASN A 72 12.28 10.28 13.13
CA ASN A 72 13.68 10.15 12.75
C ASN A 72 13.98 8.74 12.24
N LYS A 73 13.97 8.55 10.91
CA LYS A 73 14.85 7.61 10.16
C LYS A 73 14.48 7.56 8.67
N VAL A 74 14.81 8.60 7.92
CA VAL A 74 15.28 8.44 6.54
C VAL A 74 16.40 9.47 6.33
N GLU A 75 17.46 9.35 7.12
CA GLU A 75 18.73 9.95 6.74
C GLU A 75 19.61 8.89 6.08
N LYS A 76 19.83 9.14 4.79
CA LYS A 76 20.90 8.66 3.93
C LYS A 76 20.67 7.32 3.26
N GLY A 77 20.37 7.42 1.96
CA GLY A 77 20.84 6.46 0.99
C GLY A 77 22.35 6.24 1.15
N LYS A 78 22.69 5.03 1.58
CA LYS A 78 23.77 4.26 1.00
C LYS A 78 23.17 2.94 0.52
#